data_AF-A0A3M7MHP1-F1
#
_entry.id   AF-A0A3M7MHP1-F1
#
_cell.length_a   1.000
_cell.length_b   1.000
_cell.length_c   1.000
_cell.angle_alpha   90.00
_cell.angle_beta   90.00
_cell.angle_gamma   90.00
#
_symmetry.space_group_name_H-M   'P 1'
#
loop_
_entity.id
_entity.type
_entity.pdbx_description
1 polymer ?
#
loop_
_entity_poly.entity_id
_entity_poly.type
_entity_poly.pdbx_seq_one_letter_code
_entity_poly.pdbx_strand_id
1 'polypeptide(L)'
;MLVIFPKSPNFLADVAYTHSLSRPTHAIHAIYRIYAQSHNPPWRHRLRRSIDFDFAAREEYLTGFHKRKLARIKHAQEENAKREKEEKLRFRRELREQRKVDLERHVEEVNRLVKQANGDLDEAGETSGNDDNDDEEDEEFTGFQEPEPINQEDEYIDEDKYTTVTIESVGISRAGFSRPGEENEDEEAVAKRKAAEAAAQESKKRVWTKAWPKNSDRLKKKKKKFRYETKTERKAERMKQGIKKRKQKEARESK
;
A
#
# COMPACT_ATOMS: atom_id res chain seq x y z
N MET A 1 -32.64 -48.33 0.15
CA MET A 1 -33.89 -48.52 0.92
C MET A 1 -34.52 -47.16 1.16
N LEU A 2 -35.74 -46.97 0.65
CA LEU A 2 -36.64 -45.83 0.87
C LEU A 2 -37.50 -46.09 2.11
N VAL A 3 -37.68 -45.11 2.99
CA VAL A 3 -38.79 -45.00 3.95
C VAL A 3 -39.01 -43.50 4.23
N ILE A 4 -39.93 -42.80 3.57
CA ILE A 4 -41.36 -42.58 3.87
C ILE A 4 -41.60 -41.76 5.15
N PHE A 5 -42.13 -40.52 4.95
CA PHE A 5 -42.71 -39.61 5.96
C PHE A 5 -43.99 -40.19 6.62
N PRO A 6 -44.36 -39.70 7.81
CA PRO A 6 -45.77 -39.40 8.05
C PRO A 6 -46.05 -38.02 8.68
N LYS A 7 -47.32 -37.64 8.50
CA LYS A 7 -48.01 -36.37 8.71
C LYS A 7 -48.22 -35.99 10.19
N SER A 8 -48.41 -34.69 10.40
CA SER A 8 -49.00 -34.04 11.60
C SER A 8 -50.41 -34.54 11.95
N PRO A 9 -50.86 -34.28 13.20
CA PRO A 9 -52.18 -33.67 13.36
C PRO A 9 -52.25 -32.53 14.39
N ASN A 10 -53.13 -31.58 14.08
CA ASN A 10 -53.57 -30.45 14.89
C ASN A 10 -54.29 -30.90 16.17
N PHE A 11 -54.11 -30.17 17.28
CA PHE A 11 -55.00 -30.24 18.45
C PHE A 11 -55.44 -28.82 18.85
N LEU A 12 -56.72 -28.54 18.62
CA LEU A 12 -57.51 -27.45 19.17
C LEU A 12 -58.49 -28.09 20.16
N ALA A 13 -58.53 -27.63 21.41
CA ALA A 13 -59.73 -27.62 22.26
C ALA A 13 -59.45 -26.94 23.62
N ASP A 14 -59.95 -25.71 23.74
CA ASP A 14 -60.75 -25.14 24.82
C ASP A 14 -60.74 -25.80 26.22
N VAL A 15 -60.40 -24.99 27.23
CA VAL A 15 -61.01 -25.09 28.57
C VAL A 15 -61.38 -23.67 29.03
N ALA A 16 -62.67 -23.46 29.24
CA ALA A 16 -63.26 -22.22 29.71
C ALA A 16 -63.10 -22.02 31.23
N TYR A 17 -62.82 -20.76 31.60
CA TYR A 17 -63.40 -19.94 32.67
C TYR A 17 -63.92 -20.61 33.96
N THR A 18 -63.45 -20.16 35.13
CA THR A 18 -64.25 -19.33 36.08
C THR A 18 -63.46 -18.90 37.34
N HIS A 19 -63.94 -17.78 37.92
CA HIS A 19 -63.83 -17.29 39.30
C HIS A 19 -62.69 -16.31 39.72
N SER A 20 -63.12 -15.04 39.70
CA SER A 20 -62.75 -13.87 40.52
C SER A 20 -62.00 -14.08 41.83
N LEU A 21 -61.03 -13.21 42.11
CA LEU A 21 -60.84 -12.51 43.39
C LEU A 21 -59.90 -11.30 43.23
N SER A 22 -60.43 -10.15 43.65
CA SER A 22 -59.82 -8.84 43.88
C SER A 22 -58.32 -8.81 44.23
N ARG A 23 -57.52 -8.00 43.52
CA ARG A 23 -56.21 -7.49 43.97
C ARG A 23 -56.03 -6.02 43.53
N PRO A 24 -55.43 -5.15 44.37
CA PRO A 24 -55.55 -3.69 44.29
C PRO A 24 -54.68 -3.09 43.18
N THR A 25 -55.29 -2.29 42.29
CA THR A 25 -54.66 -1.66 41.11
C THR A 25 -53.94 -0.33 41.41
N HIS A 26 -53.77 0.07 42.67
CA HIS A 26 -53.28 1.42 42.99
C HIS A 26 -51.79 1.56 43.33
N ALA A 27 -51.06 0.47 43.57
CA ALA A 27 -49.63 0.53 43.91
C ALA A 27 -48.69 0.45 42.70
N ILE A 28 -49.14 -0.10 41.57
CA ILE A 28 -48.28 -0.27 40.39
C ILE A 28 -48.18 1.06 39.61
N HIS A 29 -49.23 1.87 39.56
CA HIS A 29 -49.22 3.14 38.82
C HIS A 29 -48.36 4.25 39.46
N ALA A 30 -48.03 4.18 40.75
CA ALA A 30 -47.20 5.20 41.40
C ALA A 30 -45.71 5.10 41.00
N ILE A 31 -45.20 3.88 40.79
CA ILE A 31 -43.81 3.65 40.35
C ILE A 31 -43.62 4.09 38.89
N TYR A 32 -44.61 3.85 38.03
CA TYR A 32 -44.55 4.27 36.62
C TYR A 32 -44.71 5.79 36.41
N ARG A 33 -45.24 6.54 37.39
CA ARG A 33 -45.39 8.01 37.28
C ARG A 33 -44.10 8.76 37.64
N ILE A 34 -43.34 8.27 38.63
CA ILE A 34 -42.04 8.85 39.03
C ILE A 34 -40.97 8.56 37.97
N TYR A 35 -41.00 7.39 37.34
CA TYR A 35 -40.09 7.04 36.24
C TYR A 35 -40.36 7.78 34.92
N ALA A 36 -41.57 8.33 34.73
CA ALA A 36 -41.92 9.10 33.53
C ALA A 36 -41.45 10.57 33.57
N GLN A 37 -41.07 11.09 34.75
CA GLN A 37 -40.63 12.47 34.91
C GLN A 37 -39.12 12.68 34.73
N SER A 38 -38.28 11.64 34.93
CA SER A 38 -36.81 11.78 34.91
C SER A 38 -36.12 11.23 33.67
N HIS A 39 -36.81 10.48 32.82
CA HIS A 39 -36.22 9.87 31.61
C HIS A 39 -37.03 10.23 30.39
N ASN A 40 -36.82 11.46 29.91
CA ASN A 40 -37.21 11.80 28.54
C ASN A 40 -36.36 10.91 27.61
N PRO A 41 -36.95 9.98 26.84
CA PRO A 41 -36.17 9.05 26.02
C PRO A 41 -35.29 9.84 25.04
N PRO A 42 -33.99 9.48 24.88
CA PRO A 42 -33.01 10.31 24.15
C PRO A 42 -33.37 10.54 22.68
N TRP A 43 -34.37 9.81 22.17
CA TRP A 43 -34.88 9.90 20.80
C TRP A 43 -35.79 11.11 20.53
N ARG A 44 -36.27 11.83 21.57
CA ARG A 44 -37.25 12.93 21.41
C ARG A 44 -36.66 14.32 21.27
N HIS A 45 -35.36 14.50 21.50
CA HIS A 45 -34.64 15.73 21.13
C HIS A 45 -33.78 15.46 19.91
N ARG A 46 -34.42 15.13 18.78
CA ARG A 46 -33.80 15.47 17.50
C ARG A 46 -33.74 16.99 17.52
N LEU A 47 -32.63 17.56 17.98
CA LEU A 47 -32.32 18.98 17.84
C LEU A 47 -32.80 19.33 16.44
N ARG A 48 -33.85 20.14 16.37
CA ARG A 48 -34.39 20.62 15.10
C ARG A 48 -33.32 21.58 14.62
N ARG A 49 -32.23 21.04 14.07
CA ARG A 49 -31.18 21.79 13.39
C ARG A 49 -31.94 22.58 12.35
N SER A 50 -32.07 23.89 12.58
CA SER A 50 -32.60 24.79 11.58
C SER A 50 -31.77 24.55 10.34
N ILE A 51 -32.43 24.08 9.29
CA ILE A 51 -31.77 23.95 7.99
C ILE A 51 -31.85 25.35 7.42
N ASP A 52 -30.83 26.14 7.70
CA ASP A 52 -30.72 27.49 7.14
C ASP A 52 -30.40 27.33 5.66
N PHE A 53 -31.36 27.70 4.83
CA PHE A 53 -31.23 27.56 3.38
C PHE A 53 -30.52 28.79 2.83
N ASP A 54 -29.21 28.68 2.68
CA ASP A 54 -28.42 29.73 2.03
C ASP A 54 -28.60 29.67 0.51
N PHE A 55 -29.25 30.70 -0.02
CA PHE A 55 -29.45 30.86 -1.46
C PHE A 55 -28.13 31.08 -2.21
N ALA A 56 -27.12 31.70 -1.59
CA ALA A 56 -25.81 31.92 -2.21
C ALA A 56 -25.05 30.60 -2.39
N ALA A 57 -25.00 29.75 -1.33
CA ALA A 57 -24.45 28.40 -1.43
C ALA A 57 -25.18 27.54 -2.47
N ARG A 58 -26.50 27.73 -2.62
CA ARG A 58 -27.29 27.06 -3.67
C ARG A 58 -26.90 27.52 -5.06
N GLU A 59 -26.74 28.82 -5.28
CA GLU A 59 -26.32 29.37 -6.58
C GLU A 59 -24.92 28.90 -6.96
N GLU A 60 -23.98 28.88 -6.01
CA GLU A 60 -22.66 28.30 -6.24
C GLU A 60 -22.73 26.80 -6.50
N TYR A 61 -23.63 26.08 -5.83
CA TYR A 61 -23.87 24.68 -6.12
C TYR A 61 -24.47 24.49 -7.53
N LEU A 62 -25.40 25.31 -7.98
CA LEU A 62 -25.99 25.14 -9.32
C LEU A 62 -25.06 25.59 -10.44
N THR A 63 -24.19 26.57 -10.22
CA THR A 63 -23.27 27.06 -11.28
C THR A 63 -21.89 26.39 -11.23
N GLY A 64 -21.46 25.93 -10.06
CA GLY A 64 -20.12 25.39 -9.78
C GLY A 64 -19.92 23.90 -10.12
N PHE A 65 -20.68 23.32 -11.06
CA PHE A 65 -20.56 21.90 -11.41
C PHE A 65 -19.14 21.49 -11.81
N HIS A 66 -18.43 22.36 -12.55
CA HIS A 66 -17.05 22.12 -12.93
C HIS A 66 -16.12 22.13 -11.70
N LYS A 67 -16.27 23.10 -10.79
CA LYS A 67 -15.53 23.16 -9.52
C LYS A 67 -15.73 21.88 -8.70
N ARG A 68 -16.96 21.38 -8.57
CA ARG A 68 -17.24 20.12 -7.85
C ARG A 68 -16.69 18.87 -8.53
N LYS A 69 -16.71 18.84 -9.87
CA LYS A 69 -16.09 17.73 -10.62
C LYS A 69 -14.58 17.73 -10.38
N LEU A 70 -13.92 18.88 -10.46
CA LEU A 70 -12.50 19.01 -10.16
C LEU A 70 -12.20 18.64 -8.69
N ALA A 71 -13.00 19.10 -7.73
CA ALA A 71 -12.84 18.74 -6.33
C ALA A 71 -12.95 17.23 -6.11
N ARG A 72 -13.92 16.56 -6.75
CA ARG A 72 -14.03 15.08 -6.71
C ARG A 72 -12.81 14.38 -7.31
N ILE A 73 -12.31 14.88 -8.44
CA ILE A 73 -11.11 14.33 -9.07
C ILE A 73 -9.90 14.50 -8.16
N LYS A 74 -9.71 15.70 -7.58
CA LYS A 74 -8.62 15.99 -6.64
C LYS A 74 -8.71 15.13 -5.39
N HIS A 75 -9.88 15.02 -4.76
CA HIS A 75 -10.10 14.15 -3.62
C HIS A 75 -9.77 12.69 -3.95
N ALA A 76 -10.18 12.18 -5.12
CA ALA A 76 -9.83 10.82 -5.54
C ALA A 76 -8.31 10.65 -5.75
N GLN A 77 -7.62 11.68 -6.26
CA GLN A 77 -6.16 11.68 -6.41
C GLN A 77 -5.46 11.73 -5.05
N GLU A 78 -5.94 12.56 -4.12
CA GLU A 78 -5.41 12.71 -2.76
C GLU A 78 -5.57 11.41 -1.96
N GLU A 79 -6.73 10.77 -2.00
CA GLU A 79 -6.98 9.48 -1.36
C GLU A 79 -6.09 8.37 -1.94
N ASN A 80 -5.88 8.35 -3.26
CA ASN A 80 -4.95 7.39 -3.88
C ASN A 80 -3.52 7.64 -3.43
N ALA A 81 -3.07 8.90 -3.43
CA ALA A 81 -1.71 9.26 -3.00
C ALA A 81 -1.49 8.98 -1.51
N LYS A 82 -2.51 9.16 -0.66
CA LYS A 82 -2.46 8.82 0.76
C LYS A 82 -2.29 7.31 0.96
N ARG A 83 -3.10 6.50 0.27
CA ARG A 83 -2.99 5.03 0.31
C ARG A 83 -1.63 4.53 -0.18
N GLU A 84 -1.12 5.07 -1.30
CA GLU A 84 0.20 4.70 -1.82
C GLU A 84 1.33 5.01 -0.83
N LYS A 85 1.27 6.16 -0.15
CA LYS A 85 2.24 6.51 0.90
C LYS A 85 2.17 5.56 2.09
N GLU A 86 0.96 5.21 2.54
CA GLU A 86 0.74 4.27 3.63
C GLU A 86 1.26 2.87 3.28
N GLU A 87 0.98 2.38 2.07
CA GLU A 87 1.48 1.10 1.55
C GLU A 87 3.01 1.08 1.45
N LYS A 88 3.62 2.16 0.93
CA LYS A 88 5.08 2.29 0.86
C LYS A 88 5.71 2.32 2.25
N LEU A 89 5.09 3.00 3.21
CA LEU A 89 5.58 3.05 4.58
C LEU A 89 5.47 1.68 5.26
N ARG A 90 4.36 0.98 5.06
CA ARG A 90 4.15 -0.40 5.54
C ARG A 90 5.22 -1.34 4.98
N PHE A 91 5.45 -1.31 3.67
CA PHE A 91 6.47 -2.15 3.03
C PHE A 91 7.89 -1.84 3.55
N ARG A 92 8.22 -0.56 3.74
CA ARG A 92 9.51 -0.16 4.34
C ARG A 92 9.64 -0.61 5.80
N ARG A 93 8.54 -0.68 6.55
CA ARG A 93 8.56 -1.20 7.92
C ARG A 93 8.80 -2.70 7.91
N GLU A 94 8.05 -3.43 7.11
CA GLU A 94 8.18 -4.88 6.93
C GLU A 94 9.61 -5.26 6.51
N LEU A 95 10.21 -4.54 5.57
CA LEU A 95 11.59 -4.80 5.14
C LEU A 95 12.64 -4.51 6.24
N ARG A 96 12.36 -3.58 7.17
CA ARG A 96 13.25 -3.34 8.31
C ARG A 96 13.08 -4.42 9.38
N GLU A 97 11.85 -4.85 9.62
CA GLU A 97 11.53 -5.94 10.55
C GLU A 97 12.16 -7.25 10.06
N GLN A 98 12.03 -7.58 8.78
CA GLN A 98 12.69 -8.75 8.17
C GLN A 98 14.21 -8.69 8.37
N ARG A 99 14.86 -7.56 8.03
CA ARG A 99 16.30 -7.41 8.25
C ARG A 99 16.70 -7.54 9.71
N LYS A 100 15.89 -7.04 10.64
CA LYS A 100 16.15 -7.19 12.08
C LYS A 100 16.08 -8.66 12.50
N VAL A 101 15.06 -9.38 12.06
CA VAL A 101 14.90 -10.82 12.33
C VAL A 101 16.03 -11.64 11.69
N ASP A 102 16.47 -11.30 10.49
CA ASP A 102 17.59 -11.97 9.83
C ASP A 102 18.90 -11.75 10.60
N LEU A 103 19.13 -10.53 11.10
CA LEU A 103 20.29 -10.22 11.94
C LEU A 103 20.25 -10.96 13.28
N GLU A 104 19.09 -10.99 13.96
CA GLU A 104 18.91 -11.73 15.21
C GLU A 104 19.19 -13.23 15.01
N ARG A 105 18.62 -13.84 13.97
CA ARG A 105 18.89 -15.24 13.61
C ARG A 105 20.36 -15.50 13.32
N HIS A 106 21.01 -14.60 12.58
CA HIS A 106 22.43 -14.75 12.26
C HIS A 106 23.30 -14.67 13.52
N VAL A 107 23.02 -13.73 14.44
CA VAL A 107 23.75 -13.63 15.71
C VAL A 107 23.51 -14.87 16.58
N GLU A 108 22.27 -15.37 16.65
CA GLU A 108 21.96 -16.62 17.35
C GLU A 108 22.72 -17.82 16.75
N GLU A 109 22.76 -17.93 15.43
CA GLU A 109 23.49 -18.98 14.71
C GLU A 109 25.01 -18.91 14.97
N VAL A 110 25.60 -17.72 14.90
CA VAL A 110 27.02 -17.50 15.20
C VAL A 110 27.31 -17.84 16.67
N ASN A 111 26.51 -17.33 17.60
CA ASN A 111 26.66 -17.64 19.03
C ASN A 111 26.53 -19.14 19.29
N ARG A 112 25.62 -19.84 18.60
CA ARG A 112 25.48 -21.30 18.69
C ARG A 112 26.75 -22.01 18.20
N LEU A 113 27.32 -21.60 17.07
CA LEU A 113 28.55 -22.18 16.53
C LEU A 113 29.74 -21.92 17.45
N VAL A 114 29.85 -20.72 18.02
CA VAL A 114 30.89 -20.37 19.00
C VAL A 114 30.75 -21.21 20.27
N LYS A 115 29.53 -21.38 20.81
CA LYS A 115 29.28 -22.27 21.95
C LYS A 115 29.63 -23.73 21.65
N GLN A 116 29.33 -24.21 20.45
CA GLN A 116 29.70 -25.57 20.02
C GLN A 116 31.23 -25.74 19.88
N ALA A 117 31.93 -24.71 19.41
CA ALA A 117 33.39 -24.75 19.23
C ALA A 117 34.16 -24.58 20.54
N ASN A 118 33.68 -23.73 21.45
CA ASN A 118 34.34 -23.44 22.72
C ASN A 118 34.03 -24.48 23.82
N GLY A 119 33.05 -25.36 23.61
CA GLY A 119 32.52 -26.23 24.65
C GLY A 119 31.74 -25.41 25.69
N ASP A 120 30.76 -26.02 26.33
CA ASP A 120 29.82 -25.36 27.25
C ASP A 120 30.55 -24.87 28.53
N LEU A 121 31.19 -23.70 28.45
CA LEU A 121 31.93 -23.03 29.53
C LEU A 121 31.09 -21.97 30.25
N ASP A 122 29.76 -22.02 30.13
CA ASP A 122 28.86 -21.03 30.75
C ASP A 122 28.36 -21.44 32.16
N GLU A 123 28.77 -22.58 32.74
CA GLU A 123 28.36 -22.99 34.12
C GLU A 123 29.35 -22.58 35.23
N ALA A 124 30.50 -21.96 34.92
CA ALA A 124 31.44 -21.54 35.96
C ALA A 124 32.11 -20.20 35.64
N GLY A 125 31.63 -19.12 36.28
CA GLY A 125 32.45 -17.92 36.45
C GLY A 125 31.73 -16.59 36.45
N GLU A 126 30.88 -16.35 37.43
CA GLU A 126 30.70 -15.00 37.96
C GLU A 126 32.03 -14.61 38.65
N THR A 127 32.94 -13.94 37.92
CA THR A 127 34.13 -13.34 38.53
C THR A 127 34.30 -11.90 38.08
N SER A 128 34.22 -11.03 39.07
CA SER A 128 34.56 -9.62 39.07
C SER A 128 36.09 -9.43 39.13
N GLY A 129 36.58 -8.29 38.63
CA GLY A 129 37.98 -7.81 38.69
C GLY A 129 38.67 -7.89 37.32
N ASN A 130 39.30 -6.86 36.77
CA ASN A 130 40.01 -5.69 37.30
C ASN A 130 40.21 -4.75 36.09
N ASP A 131 39.83 -3.47 36.14
CA ASP A 131 40.72 -2.33 36.42
C ASP A 131 41.48 -1.80 35.19
N ASP A 132 41.56 -0.47 35.16
CA ASP A 132 42.11 0.47 34.20
C ASP A 132 43.08 -0.04 33.12
N ASN A 133 42.77 0.32 31.88
CA ASN A 133 43.73 1.00 31.00
C ASN A 133 42.96 1.99 30.12
N ASP A 134 42.82 3.19 30.68
CA ASP A 134 42.63 4.44 29.95
C ASP A 134 44.01 4.81 29.39
N ASP A 135 44.33 4.34 28.17
CA ASP A 135 45.47 4.85 27.40
C ASP A 135 44.93 5.20 26.01
N GLU A 136 44.58 6.47 25.89
CA GLU A 136 44.24 7.18 24.67
C GLU A 136 45.45 7.19 23.71
N GLU A 137 45.66 6.11 22.98
CA GLU A 137 46.34 6.20 21.68
C GLU A 137 45.28 6.50 20.63
N ASP A 138 45.14 7.80 20.34
CA ASP A 138 44.51 8.34 19.14
C ASP A 138 45.18 7.72 17.89
N GLU A 139 44.75 6.52 17.50
CA GLU A 139 44.95 6.00 16.15
C GLU A 139 44.12 6.86 15.21
N GLU A 140 44.70 8.00 14.83
CA GLU A 140 44.23 8.91 13.80
C GLU A 140 43.87 8.07 12.56
N PHE A 141 42.57 7.87 12.35
CA PHE A 141 42.00 7.04 11.30
C PHE A 141 42.57 7.46 9.94
N THR A 142 43.62 6.77 9.49
CA THR A 142 44.20 6.97 8.17
C THR A 142 43.17 6.46 7.16
N GLY A 143 42.44 7.37 6.53
CA GLY A 143 41.30 7.06 5.67
C GLY A 143 41.57 5.93 4.68
N PHE A 144 40.49 5.23 4.30
CA PHE A 144 40.52 4.09 3.37
C PHE A 144 41.45 4.35 2.18
N GLN A 145 42.42 3.46 1.98
CA GLN A 145 43.25 3.49 0.78
C GLN A 145 42.34 3.31 -0.44
N GLU A 146 42.41 4.29 -1.35
CA GLU A 146 41.57 4.33 -2.54
C GLU A 146 41.75 3.02 -3.33
N PRO A 147 40.69 2.21 -3.49
CA PRO A 147 40.81 0.95 -4.22
C PRO A 147 41.13 1.24 -5.68
N GLU A 148 41.98 0.40 -6.28
CA GLU A 148 42.33 0.53 -7.69
C GLU A 148 41.06 0.55 -8.56
N PRO A 149 40.99 1.40 -9.60
CA PRO A 149 39.80 1.55 -10.41
C PRO A 149 39.49 0.26 -11.17
N ILE A 150 38.48 -0.47 -10.68
CA ILE A 150 37.99 -1.71 -11.30
C ILE A 150 37.09 -1.34 -12.48
N ASN A 151 37.67 -1.30 -13.68
CA ASN A 151 36.93 -1.21 -14.94
C ASN A 151 36.76 -2.61 -15.51
N GLN A 152 35.74 -3.35 -15.05
CA GLN A 152 35.42 -4.70 -15.53
C GLN A 152 34.23 -4.65 -16.49
N GLU A 153 34.38 -5.29 -17.64
CA GLU A 153 33.33 -5.49 -18.64
C GLU A 153 32.81 -6.91 -18.50
N ASP A 154 31.69 -7.10 -17.80
CA ASP A 154 31.07 -8.42 -17.66
C ASP A 154 30.01 -8.65 -18.75
N GLU A 155 30.21 -9.70 -19.55
CA GLU A 155 29.29 -10.12 -20.59
C GLU A 155 28.14 -10.96 -20.00
N TYR A 156 26.99 -10.33 -19.76
CA TYR A 156 25.77 -11.04 -19.40
C TYR A 156 25.04 -11.57 -20.65
N ILE A 157 25.01 -12.89 -20.79
CA ILE A 157 24.26 -13.58 -21.86
C ILE A 157 22.89 -13.98 -21.32
N ASP A 158 21.87 -13.23 -21.70
CA ASP A 158 20.47 -13.67 -21.61
C ASP A 158 20.08 -14.22 -23.00
N GLU A 159 19.50 -15.42 -23.07
CA GLU A 159 19.38 -16.25 -24.29
C GLU A 159 18.73 -15.53 -25.50
N ASP A 160 18.02 -14.41 -25.29
CA ASP A 160 17.36 -13.60 -26.31
C ASP A 160 17.83 -12.12 -26.36
N LYS A 161 18.73 -11.65 -25.48
CA LYS A 161 19.16 -10.24 -25.43
C LYS A 161 20.60 -10.08 -24.95
N TYR A 162 21.48 -9.65 -25.85
CA TYR A 162 22.82 -9.21 -25.50
C TYR A 162 22.77 -7.76 -25.02
N THR A 163 23.04 -7.53 -23.73
CA THR A 163 23.25 -6.20 -23.16
C THR A 163 24.55 -6.19 -22.40
N THR A 164 25.48 -5.31 -22.77
CA THR A 164 26.73 -5.10 -22.03
C THR A 164 26.48 -4.07 -20.92
N VAL A 165 26.91 -4.38 -19.70
CA VAL A 165 26.87 -3.45 -18.57
C VAL A 165 28.31 -3.08 -18.23
N THR A 166 28.68 -1.81 -18.44
CA THR A 166 29.99 -1.28 -18.08
C THR A 166 29.95 -0.73 -16.66
N ILE A 167 30.79 -1.27 -15.78
CA ILE A 167 30.96 -0.77 -14.42
C ILE A 167 32.16 0.17 -14.42
N GLU A 168 31.89 1.46 -14.29
CA GLU A 168 32.91 2.50 -14.17
C GLU A 168 32.96 3.00 -12.72
N SER A 169 34.17 3.17 -12.18
CA SER A 169 34.36 3.80 -10.88
C SER A 169 34.03 5.30 -10.96
N VAL A 170 33.33 5.82 -9.95
CA VAL A 170 32.94 7.24 -9.90
C VAL A 170 33.21 7.78 -8.49
N GLY A 171 33.98 8.86 -8.40
CA GLY A 171 34.28 9.56 -7.16
C GLY A 171 33.04 10.29 -6.64
N ILE A 172 32.76 10.16 -5.34
CA ILE A 172 31.56 10.74 -4.70
C ILE A 172 32.01 11.96 -3.89
N SER A 173 31.75 13.16 -4.41
CA SER A 173 32.03 14.41 -3.69
C SER A 173 30.74 15.13 -3.29
N ARG A 174 30.84 16.11 -2.37
CA ARG A 174 29.73 17.00 -1.99
C ARG A 174 29.10 17.73 -3.19
N ALA A 175 29.87 17.88 -4.28
CA ALA A 175 29.47 18.52 -5.53
C ALA A 175 28.85 17.54 -6.56
N GLY A 176 28.93 16.22 -6.32
CA GLY A 176 28.35 15.19 -7.18
C GLY A 176 29.30 14.03 -7.49
N PHE A 177 28.90 13.24 -8.47
CA PHE A 177 29.65 12.10 -9.00
C PHE A 177 30.65 12.59 -10.08
N SER A 178 31.94 12.36 -9.90
CA SER A 178 33.01 12.69 -10.86
C SER A 178 33.73 11.42 -11.33
N ARG A 179 34.03 11.30 -12.63
CA ARG A 179 34.80 10.16 -13.12
C ARG A 179 36.30 10.37 -12.86
N PRO A 180 37.05 9.35 -12.41
CA PRO A 180 38.49 9.49 -12.21
C PRO A 180 39.17 9.79 -13.55
N GLY A 181 39.78 10.97 -13.67
CA GLY A 181 40.37 11.50 -14.91
C GLY A 181 39.70 12.75 -15.48
N GLU A 182 38.52 13.15 -14.97
CA GLU A 182 37.79 14.35 -15.44
C GLU A 182 38.31 15.67 -14.81
N GLU A 183 39.20 15.60 -13.80
CA GLU A 183 39.80 16.78 -13.16
C GLU A 183 40.78 17.56 -14.06
N ASN A 184 41.13 17.03 -15.23
CA ASN A 184 41.96 17.69 -16.26
C ASN A 184 41.18 18.01 -17.55
N GLU A 185 39.85 17.96 -17.55
CA GLU A 185 39.07 18.50 -18.68
C GLU A 185 38.70 19.96 -18.40
N ASP A 186 39.24 20.87 -19.23
CA ASP A 186 38.99 22.32 -19.17
C ASP A 186 37.52 22.63 -18.88
N GLU A 187 37.24 23.57 -17.97
CA GLU A 187 35.88 23.97 -17.55
C GLU A 187 34.96 24.32 -18.75
N GLU A 188 35.55 24.72 -19.88
CA GLU A 188 34.87 24.98 -21.14
C GLU A 188 34.25 23.71 -21.77
N ALA A 189 34.90 22.55 -21.66
CA ALA A 189 34.40 21.27 -22.17
C ALA A 189 33.21 20.76 -21.35
N VAL A 190 33.28 20.88 -20.02
CA VAL A 190 32.18 20.52 -19.10
C VAL A 190 30.98 21.47 -19.30
N ALA A 191 31.24 22.77 -19.48
CA ALA A 191 30.19 23.75 -19.80
C ALA A 191 29.53 23.45 -21.15
N LYS A 192 30.29 23.04 -22.16
CA LYS A 192 29.76 22.69 -23.49
C LYS A 192 28.95 21.39 -23.47
N ARG A 193 29.36 20.39 -22.66
CA ARG A 193 28.58 19.16 -22.42
C ARG A 193 27.28 19.45 -21.67
N LYS A 194 27.32 20.26 -20.60
CA LYS A 194 26.11 20.68 -19.86
C LYS A 194 25.18 21.54 -20.72
N ALA A 195 25.71 22.41 -21.57
CA ALA A 195 24.91 23.20 -22.51
C ALA A 195 24.26 22.32 -23.60
N ALA A 196 25.00 21.32 -24.10
CA ALA A 196 24.46 20.34 -25.05
C ALA A 196 23.38 19.45 -24.40
N GLU A 197 23.55 19.06 -23.14
CA GLU A 197 22.58 18.27 -22.39
C GLU A 197 21.32 19.09 -22.05
N ALA A 198 21.49 20.36 -21.68
CA ALA A 198 20.38 21.29 -21.47
C ALA A 198 19.59 21.55 -22.78
N ALA A 199 20.27 21.71 -23.91
CA ALA A 199 19.63 21.83 -25.23
C ALA A 199 18.93 20.51 -25.67
N ALA A 200 19.48 19.36 -25.30
CA ALA A 200 18.87 18.04 -25.53
C ALA A 200 17.65 17.79 -24.62
N GLN A 201 17.58 18.40 -23.43
CA GLN A 201 16.39 18.36 -22.58
C GLN A 201 15.33 19.38 -23.01
N GLU A 202 15.72 20.54 -23.53
CA GLU A 202 14.79 21.54 -24.04
C GLU A 202 14.09 21.10 -25.33
N SER A 203 14.79 20.36 -26.20
CA SER A 203 14.19 19.72 -27.39
C SER A 203 13.21 18.57 -27.09
N LYS A 204 13.14 18.10 -25.84
CA LYS A 204 12.11 17.14 -25.37
C LYS A 204 10.79 17.81 -24.97
N LYS A 205 10.76 19.15 -24.85
CA LYS A 205 9.49 19.87 -24.73
C LYS A 205 8.82 19.85 -26.09
N ARG A 206 7.75 19.05 -26.21
CA ARG A 206 6.96 18.93 -27.44
C ARG A 206 6.45 20.30 -27.86
N VAL A 207 7.09 20.90 -28.86
CA VAL A 207 6.59 22.11 -29.52
C VAL A 207 5.19 21.80 -30.00
N TRP A 208 4.19 22.48 -29.44
CA TRP A 208 2.80 22.34 -29.85
C TRP A 208 2.64 22.98 -31.24
N THR A 209 2.94 22.19 -32.27
CA THR A 209 2.61 22.56 -33.64
C THR A 209 1.17 22.16 -33.92
N LYS A 210 0.41 23.03 -34.62
CA LYS A 210 -0.98 22.79 -35.04
C LYS A 210 -1.12 21.51 -35.90
N ALA A 211 -0.01 21.01 -36.45
CA ALA A 211 0.07 19.74 -37.15
C ALA A 211 0.35 18.61 -36.15
N TRP A 212 -0.55 17.61 -36.11
CA TRP A 212 -0.37 16.40 -35.31
C TRP A 212 1.02 15.77 -35.54
N PRO A 213 1.75 15.41 -34.48
CA PRO A 213 3.11 14.87 -34.63
C PRO A 213 3.05 13.56 -35.43
N LYS A 214 3.74 13.54 -36.58
CA LYS A 214 3.85 12.38 -37.47
C LYS A 214 4.67 11.23 -36.87
N ASN A 215 5.45 11.50 -35.81
CA ASN A 215 6.29 10.51 -35.12
C ASN A 215 5.59 9.94 -33.89
N SER A 216 4.41 9.33 -34.06
CA SER A 216 3.93 8.35 -33.09
C SER A 216 4.33 6.97 -33.58
N ASP A 217 5.49 6.49 -33.14
CA ASP A 217 5.95 5.11 -33.35
C ASP A 217 4.99 4.07 -32.74
N ARG A 218 4.03 4.54 -31.94
CA ARG A 218 2.88 3.76 -31.50
C ARG A 218 1.86 3.68 -32.62
N LEU A 219 1.80 2.51 -33.29
CA LEU A 219 0.73 2.17 -34.22
C LEU A 219 -0.62 2.54 -33.62
N LYS A 220 -1.32 3.50 -34.25
CA LYS A 220 -2.69 3.88 -33.85
C LYS A 220 -3.55 2.63 -33.87
N LYS A 221 -4.09 2.25 -32.70
CA LYS A 221 -5.00 1.10 -32.60
C LYS A 221 -6.18 1.34 -33.55
N LYS A 222 -6.28 0.51 -34.60
CA LYS A 222 -7.37 0.58 -35.56
C LYS A 222 -8.70 0.45 -34.79
N LYS A 223 -9.68 1.28 -35.14
CA LYS A 223 -11.04 1.17 -34.56
C LYS A 223 -11.50 -0.27 -34.70
N LYS A 224 -11.95 -0.89 -33.60
CA LYS A 224 -12.51 -2.24 -33.63
C LYS A 224 -13.68 -2.21 -34.59
N LYS A 225 -13.58 -2.91 -35.71
CA LYS A 225 -14.73 -3.16 -36.57
C LYS A 225 -15.66 -4.04 -35.76
N PHE A 226 -16.90 -3.59 -35.54
CA PHE A 226 -17.93 -4.41 -34.92
C PHE A 226 -18.22 -5.58 -35.89
N ARG A 227 -17.51 -6.68 -35.68
CA ARG A 227 -17.81 -7.95 -36.35
C ARG A 227 -18.19 -8.91 -35.25
N TYR A 228 -19.11 -9.81 -35.56
CA TYR A 228 -19.35 -10.94 -34.70
C TYR A 228 -18.02 -11.67 -34.50
N GLU A 229 -17.74 -11.99 -33.24
CA GLU A 229 -16.62 -12.86 -32.89
C GLU A 229 -16.66 -14.12 -33.75
N THR A 230 -15.48 -14.52 -34.21
CA THR A 230 -15.29 -15.82 -34.83
C THR A 230 -15.67 -16.93 -33.85
N LYS A 231 -15.97 -18.13 -34.36
CA LYS A 231 -16.40 -19.26 -33.52
C LYS A 231 -15.37 -19.62 -32.44
N THR A 232 -14.09 -19.42 -32.72
CA THR A 232 -12.96 -19.65 -31.80
C THR A 232 -12.92 -18.59 -30.70
N GLU A 233 -13.03 -17.31 -31.05
CA GLU A 233 -13.10 -16.20 -30.10
C GLU A 233 -14.28 -16.37 -29.13
N ARG A 234 -15.47 -16.69 -29.66
CA ARG A 234 -16.68 -16.94 -28.84
C ARG A 234 -16.49 -18.09 -27.84
N LYS A 235 -15.75 -19.15 -28.23
CA LYS A 235 -15.41 -20.25 -27.33
C LYS A 235 -14.44 -19.78 -26.24
N ALA A 236 -13.42 -19.02 -26.59
CA ALA A 236 -12.47 -18.47 -25.62
C ALA A 236 -13.15 -17.52 -24.63
N GLU A 237 -14.06 -16.66 -25.11
CA GLU A 237 -14.86 -15.79 -24.25
C GLU A 237 -15.75 -16.60 -23.30
N ARG A 238 -16.42 -17.65 -23.80
CA ARG A 238 -17.21 -18.56 -22.96
C ARG A 238 -16.37 -19.19 -21.84
N MET A 239 -15.16 -19.67 -22.16
CA MET A 239 -14.23 -20.22 -21.17
C MET A 239 -13.82 -19.16 -20.13
N LYS A 240 -13.48 -17.94 -20.59
CA LYS A 240 -13.11 -16.82 -19.70
C LYS A 240 -14.24 -16.42 -18.76
N GLN A 241 -15.48 -16.37 -19.26
CA GLN A 241 -16.65 -16.11 -18.43
C GLN A 241 -16.91 -17.25 -17.43
N GLY A 242 -16.70 -18.51 -17.83
CA GLY A 242 -16.79 -19.67 -16.94
C GLY A 242 -15.80 -19.57 -15.77
N ILE A 243 -14.53 -19.29 -16.06
CA ILE A 243 -13.48 -19.09 -15.05
C ILE A 243 -13.84 -17.94 -14.11
N LYS A 244 -14.29 -16.80 -14.66
CA LYS A 244 -14.69 -15.64 -13.85
C LYS A 244 -15.84 -15.97 -12.91
N LYS A 245 -16.86 -16.69 -13.39
CA LYS A 245 -18.00 -17.13 -12.57
C LYS A 245 -17.56 -18.12 -11.49
N ARG A 246 -16.68 -19.07 -11.81
CA ARG A 246 -16.13 -20.03 -10.84
C ARG A 246 -15.36 -19.31 -9.74
N LYS A 247 -14.44 -18.40 -10.11
CA LYS A 247 -13.69 -17.58 -9.14
C LYS A 247 -14.61 -16.72 -8.26
N GLN A 248 -15.67 -16.15 -8.83
CA GLN A 248 -16.67 -15.39 -8.06
C GLN A 248 -17.46 -16.28 -7.10
N LYS A 249 -17.75 -17.54 -7.48
CA LYS A 249 -18.40 -18.52 -6.61
C LYS A 249 -17.48 -18.93 -5.46
N GLU A 250 -16.24 -19.30 -5.76
CA GLU A 250 -15.22 -19.64 -4.75
C GLU A 250 -15.05 -18.50 -3.74
N ALA A 251 -14.95 -17.24 -4.20
CA ALA A 251 -14.83 -16.07 -3.32
C ALA A 251 -16.08 -15.79 -2.45
N ARG A 252 -17.26 -16.31 -2.82
CA ARG A 252 -18.47 -16.25 -2.00
C ARG A 252 -18.54 -17.39 -1.00
N GLU A 253 -18.05 -18.57 -1.37
CA GLU A 253 -18.03 -19.76 -0.51
C GLU A 253 -16.89 -19.68 0.52
N SER A 254 -15.81 -18.96 0.22
CA SER A 254 -14.68 -18.77 1.13
C SER A 254 -14.89 -17.67 2.18
N LYS A 255 -16.07 -17.05 2.24
CA LYS A 255 -16.40 -15.94 3.15
C LYS A 255 -17.55 -16.33 4.05
#